data_AF-A0A2I6SWB7-F1
#
_entry.id   AF-A0A2I6SWB7-F1
#
_cell.length_a   1.000
_cell.length_b   1.000
_cell.length_c   1.000
_cell.angle_alpha   90.00
_cell.angle_beta   90.00
_cell.angle_gamma   90.00
#
_symmetry.space_group_name_H-M   'P 1'
#
loop_
_entity.id
_entity.type
_entity.pdbx_description
1 polymer ?
#
loop_
_entity_poly.entity_id
_entity_poly.type
_entity_poly.pdbx_seq_one_letter_code
_entity_poly.pdbx_strand_id
1 'polypeptide(L)'
;MNIIKLYSAYLDKSFESFLNQILRYSKGIYVFNYTKNYLKKSDLEEIKNSFYKTYTNRTAIHQDVFVIDKKYLAKYGLYSYITKSVDNNRLMEIVRSTMEDVKSPKDIVWLASIKNDYNNVKIHIGSCNPKLKYRKQSKPPEDIRYMESIFVQYIEESNNEIDKISI
;
A
#
# COMPACT_ATOMS: atom_id res chain seq x y z
N MET A 1 15.67 -8.96 14.55
CA MET A 1 15.73 -8.00 13.43
C MET A 1 14.30 -7.83 12.92
N ASN A 2 13.72 -6.63 12.92
CA ASN A 2 12.35 -6.44 12.41
C ASN A 2 12.32 -6.69 10.91
N ILE A 3 11.57 -7.71 10.51
CA ILE A 3 11.57 -8.27 9.17
C ILE A 3 10.56 -7.53 8.25
N ILE A 4 9.55 -6.93 8.87
CA ILE A 4 8.66 -5.94 8.29
C ILE A 4 8.75 -4.67 9.15
N LYS A 5 8.68 -3.51 8.50
CA LYS A 5 8.54 -2.21 9.17
C LYS A 5 7.47 -1.39 8.46
N LEU A 6 6.52 -0.86 9.22
CA LEU A 6 5.55 0.13 8.75
C LEU A 6 5.96 1.54 9.19
N TYR A 7 6.10 2.44 8.24
CA TYR A 7 6.24 3.88 8.49
C TYR A 7 4.96 4.59 8.04
N SER A 8 4.32 5.34 8.93
CA SER A 8 3.14 6.15 8.59
C SER A 8 3.41 7.63 8.87
N ALA A 9 3.08 8.48 7.90
CA ALA A 9 3.20 9.93 8.00
C ALA A 9 1.98 10.60 7.39
N TYR A 10 1.65 11.81 7.86
CA TYR A 10 0.73 12.66 7.12
C TYR A 10 1.52 13.50 6.10
N LEU A 11 0.92 13.72 4.93
CA LEU A 11 1.47 14.56 3.88
C LEU A 11 0.71 15.89 3.88
N ASP A 12 1.44 17.00 3.97
CA ASP A 12 0.91 18.35 3.75
C ASP A 12 1.08 18.73 2.27
N LYS A 13 1.67 19.89 1.94
CA LYS A 13 2.00 20.28 0.55
C LYS A 13 2.92 19.29 -0.18
N SER A 14 3.58 18.38 0.55
CA SER A 14 4.46 17.35 -0.01
C SER A 14 3.72 16.22 -0.75
N PHE A 15 2.39 16.16 -0.69
CA PHE A 15 1.64 15.09 -1.36
C PHE A 15 1.80 15.11 -2.88
N GLU A 16 1.99 16.28 -3.50
CA GLU A 16 2.25 16.37 -4.94
C GLU A 16 3.57 15.70 -5.31
N SER A 17 4.63 15.92 -4.52
CA SER A 17 5.92 15.26 -4.72
C SER A 17 5.80 13.75 -4.57
N PHE A 18 5.04 13.29 -3.57
CA PHE A 18 4.73 11.87 -3.36
C PHE A 18 3.93 11.25 -4.51
N LEU A 19 2.85 11.90 -4.95
CA LEU A 19 2.06 11.45 -6.10
C LEU A 19 2.95 11.45 -7.35
N ASN A 20 3.68 12.52 -7.61
CA ASN A 20 4.60 12.60 -8.74
C ASN A 20 5.70 11.53 -8.66
N GLN A 21 6.17 11.15 -7.47
CA GLN A 21 7.10 10.05 -7.28
C GLN A 21 6.43 8.72 -7.68
N ILE A 22 5.24 8.40 -7.15
CA ILE A 22 4.48 7.21 -7.54
C ILE A 22 4.24 7.19 -9.07
N LEU A 23 3.93 8.34 -9.66
CA LEU A 23 3.60 8.50 -11.08
C LEU A 23 4.82 8.41 -12.00
N ARG A 24 5.96 8.99 -11.61
CA ARG A 24 7.23 8.93 -12.37
C ARG A 24 7.74 7.51 -12.50
N TYR A 25 7.38 6.67 -11.54
CA TYR A 25 7.77 5.29 -11.47
C TYR A 25 6.95 4.33 -12.38
N SER A 26 5.90 4.82 -13.05
CA SER A 26 5.05 4.04 -13.99
C SER A 26 5.79 3.31 -15.14
N LYS A 27 7.09 3.53 -15.34
CA LYS A 27 7.95 2.65 -16.14
C LYS A 27 8.59 1.58 -15.23
N GLY A 28 7.85 0.51 -14.96
CA GLY A 28 8.34 -0.67 -14.22
C GLY A 28 7.88 -0.79 -12.76
N ILE A 29 6.96 0.06 -12.30
CA ILE A 29 6.34 -0.05 -10.98
C ILE A 29 4.86 -0.37 -11.11
N TYR A 30 4.42 -1.35 -10.32
CA TYR A 30 3.02 -1.73 -10.18
C TYR A 30 2.33 -0.63 -9.38
N VAL A 31 1.58 0.24 -10.06
CA VAL A 31 0.75 1.26 -9.42
C VAL A 31 -0.70 0.81 -9.51
N PHE A 32 -1.32 0.59 -8.36
CA PHE A 32 -2.59 -0.11 -8.25
C PHE A 32 -3.51 0.52 -7.19
N ASN A 33 -4.77 0.12 -7.20
CA ASN A 33 -5.74 0.46 -6.17
C ASN A 33 -6.68 -0.73 -5.92
N TYR A 34 -7.81 -0.46 -5.26
CA TYR A 34 -8.81 -1.47 -4.91
C TYR A 34 -9.39 -2.27 -6.09
N THR A 35 -9.41 -1.71 -7.32
CA THR A 35 -10.02 -2.38 -8.50
C THR A 35 -9.05 -2.66 -9.64
N LYS A 36 -7.91 -1.98 -9.69
CA LYS A 36 -7.00 -2.04 -10.85
C LYS A 36 -5.60 -2.39 -10.41
N ASN A 37 -5.00 -3.40 -11.04
CA ASN A 37 -3.58 -3.76 -10.87
C ASN A 37 -2.64 -2.75 -11.55
N TYR A 38 -3.16 -2.00 -12.52
CA TYR A 38 -2.43 -0.99 -13.28
C TYR A 38 -3.31 0.24 -13.49
N LEU A 39 -2.89 1.38 -12.95
CA LEU A 39 -3.56 2.66 -13.14
C LEU A 39 -3.06 3.36 -14.40
N LYS A 40 -3.98 3.68 -15.31
CA LYS A 40 -3.69 4.50 -16.49
C LYS A 40 -3.69 5.98 -16.11
N LYS A 41 -3.22 6.84 -17.02
CA LYS A 41 -3.17 8.29 -16.79
C LYS A 41 -4.50 8.89 -16.35
N SER A 42 -5.62 8.47 -16.95
CA SER A 42 -6.97 8.93 -16.58
C SER A 42 -7.33 8.59 -15.13
N ASP A 43 -7.05 7.35 -14.71
CA ASP A 43 -7.31 6.87 -13.34
C ASP A 43 -6.52 7.71 -12.33
N LEU A 44 -5.28 8.04 -12.67
CA LEU A 44 -4.40 8.83 -11.85
C LEU A 44 -4.87 10.29 -11.70
N GLU A 45 -5.48 10.88 -12.73
CA GLU A 45 -6.07 12.22 -12.63
C GLU A 45 -7.28 12.25 -11.70
N GLU A 46 -8.16 11.23 -11.74
CA GLU A 46 -9.29 11.13 -10.80
C GLU A 46 -8.82 10.99 -9.35
N ILE A 47 -7.79 10.16 -9.13
CA ILE A 47 -7.19 9.98 -7.82
C ILE A 47 -6.53 11.29 -7.36
N LYS A 48 -5.73 11.95 -8.21
CA LYS A 48 -5.15 13.27 -7.90
C LYS A 48 -6.22 14.26 -7.45
N ASN A 49 -7.35 14.35 -8.16
CA ASN A 49 -8.45 15.24 -7.81
C ASN A 49 -9.00 14.95 -6.40
N SER A 50 -9.06 13.69 -6.00
CA SER A 50 -9.46 13.29 -4.63
C SER A 50 -8.46 13.75 -3.57
N PHE A 51 -7.16 13.64 -3.86
CA PHE A 51 -6.11 14.13 -2.97
C PHE A 51 -6.10 15.66 -2.88
N TYR A 52 -6.23 16.37 -4.00
CA TYR A 52 -6.38 17.83 -4.02
C TYR A 52 -7.60 18.27 -3.20
N LYS A 53 -8.75 17.61 -3.38
CA LYS A 53 -9.96 17.92 -2.61
C LYS A 53 -9.78 17.68 -1.10
N THR A 54 -9.08 16.62 -0.72
CA THR A 54 -8.73 16.36 0.69
C THR A 54 -7.83 17.48 1.23
N TYR A 55 -6.82 17.87 0.47
CA TYR A 55 -5.93 18.97 0.82
C TYR A 55 -6.68 20.30 0.98
N THR A 56 -7.59 20.65 0.06
CA THR A 56 -8.40 21.88 0.15
C THR A 56 -9.39 21.83 1.31
N ASN A 57 -9.94 20.65 1.64
CA ASN A 57 -10.76 20.42 2.83
C ASN A 57 -9.97 20.49 4.15
N ARG A 58 -8.63 20.68 4.08
CA ARG A 58 -7.69 20.70 5.21
C ARG A 58 -7.81 19.45 6.07
N THR A 59 -7.99 18.29 5.43
CA THR A 59 -7.97 16.98 6.10
C THR A 59 -6.65 16.25 5.82
N ALA A 60 -6.38 15.20 6.59
CA ALA A 60 -5.12 14.46 6.47
C ALA A 60 -5.06 13.62 5.20
N ILE A 61 -3.93 13.71 4.50
CA ILE A 61 -3.48 12.74 3.51
C ILE A 61 -2.43 11.88 4.22
N HIS A 62 -2.52 10.56 4.13
CA HIS A 62 -1.59 9.65 4.76
C HIS A 62 -0.71 8.95 3.73
N GLN A 63 0.55 8.78 4.11
CA GLN A 63 1.48 7.89 3.44
C GLN A 63 1.88 6.79 4.40
N ASP A 64 1.66 5.55 4.00
CA ASP A 64 2.13 4.36 4.69
C ASP A 64 3.19 3.67 3.82
N VAL A 65 4.28 3.21 4.44
CA VAL A 65 5.38 2.55 3.75
C VAL A 65 5.72 1.25 4.47
N PHE A 66 5.42 0.12 3.85
CA PHE A 66 5.94 -1.17 4.27
C PHE A 66 7.32 -1.37 3.67
N VAL A 67 8.29 -1.73 4.51
CA VAL A 67 9.62 -2.20 4.09
C VAL A 67 9.75 -3.65 4.54
N ILE A 68 9.90 -4.56 3.57
CA ILE A 68 9.80 -6.01 3.79
C ILE A 68 11.10 -6.66 3.32
N ASP A 69 11.73 -7.46 4.17
CA ASP A 69 12.89 -8.29 3.78
C ASP A 69 12.44 -9.39 2.81
N LYS A 70 13.11 -9.53 1.66
CA LYS A 70 12.80 -10.60 0.69
C LYS A 70 12.96 -12.00 1.26
N LYS A 71 13.81 -12.19 2.28
CA LYS A 71 13.94 -13.48 2.99
C LYS A 71 12.64 -13.87 3.68
N TYR A 72 11.88 -12.89 4.17
CA TYR A 72 10.56 -13.13 4.75
C TYR A 72 9.55 -13.55 3.69
N LEU A 73 9.53 -12.82 2.57
CA LEU A 73 8.64 -13.13 1.46
C LEU A 73 8.91 -14.55 0.93
N ALA A 74 10.17 -14.99 0.90
CA ALA A 74 10.50 -16.36 0.51
C ALA A 74 9.90 -17.42 1.44
N LYS A 75 9.84 -17.15 2.75
CA LYS A 75 9.25 -18.08 3.73
C LYS A 75 7.78 -18.39 3.41
N TYR A 76 7.07 -17.44 2.80
CA TYR A 76 5.65 -17.56 2.45
C TYR A 76 5.40 -17.64 0.94
N GLY A 77 6.41 -18.03 0.15
CA GLY A 77 6.24 -18.25 -1.30
C GLY A 77 6.03 -16.99 -2.15
N LEU A 78 6.25 -15.79 -1.59
CA LEU A 78 6.09 -14.50 -2.27
C LEU A 78 7.38 -13.98 -2.94
N TYR A 79 8.50 -14.65 -2.71
CA TYR A 79 9.78 -14.36 -3.36
C TYR A 79 10.51 -15.66 -3.71
N SER A 80 10.99 -15.77 -4.95
CA SER A 80 11.78 -16.91 -5.42
C SER A 80 13.25 -16.53 -5.56
N TYR A 81 14.12 -17.28 -4.88
CA TYR A 81 15.58 -17.15 -5.05
C TYR A 81 16.07 -17.62 -6.41
N ILE A 82 15.33 -18.53 -7.07
CA ILE A 82 15.69 -19.11 -8.37
C ILE A 82 15.52 -18.05 -9.46
N THR A 83 14.33 -17.44 -9.52
CA THR A 83 14.00 -16.44 -10.54
C THR A 83 14.37 -15.02 -10.11
N LYS A 84 14.77 -14.83 -8.84
CA LYS A 84 15.03 -13.54 -8.20
C LYS A 84 13.85 -12.57 -8.34
N SER A 85 12.63 -13.10 -8.39
CA SER A 85 11.41 -12.34 -8.61
C SER A 85 10.47 -12.39 -7.40
N VAL A 86 9.79 -11.27 -7.16
CA VAL A 86 8.71 -11.14 -6.18
C VAL A 86 7.38 -11.35 -6.88
N ASP A 87 6.45 -12.06 -6.24
CA ASP A 87 5.07 -12.18 -6.70
C ASP A 87 4.29 -10.89 -6.37
N ASN A 88 4.43 -9.90 -7.25
CA ASN A 88 3.79 -8.60 -7.05
C ASN A 88 2.26 -8.68 -7.16
N ASN A 89 1.69 -9.69 -7.84
CA ASN A 89 0.24 -9.85 -7.92
C ASN A 89 -0.32 -10.27 -6.57
N ARG A 90 0.28 -11.27 -5.92
CA ARG A 90 -0.14 -11.68 -4.56
C ARG A 90 0.09 -10.57 -3.54
N LEU A 91 1.19 -9.82 -3.65
CA LEU A 91 1.38 -8.63 -2.80
C LEU A 91 0.32 -7.55 -3.03
N MET A 92 -0.17 -7.35 -4.25
CA MET A 92 -1.27 -6.42 -4.52
C MET A 92 -2.56 -6.87 -3.81
N GLU A 93 -2.89 -8.16 -3.85
CA GLU A 93 -4.06 -8.70 -3.15
C GLU A 93 -3.92 -8.56 -1.63
N ILE A 94 -2.75 -8.89 -1.07
CA ILE A 94 -2.47 -8.71 0.37
C ILE A 94 -2.68 -7.24 0.79
N VAL A 95 -2.20 -6.28 -0.01
CA VAL A 95 -2.42 -4.86 0.25
C VAL A 95 -3.90 -4.49 0.16
N ARG A 96 -4.66 -5.06 -0.80
CA ARG A 96 -6.11 -4.81 -0.90
C ARG A 96 -6.85 -5.31 0.33
N SER A 97 -6.62 -6.55 0.75
CA SER A 97 -7.27 -7.13 1.93
C SER A 97 -6.91 -6.33 3.18
N THR A 98 -5.64 -5.95 3.33
CA THR A 98 -5.20 -5.05 4.42
C THR A 98 -5.97 -3.73 4.41
N MET A 99 -6.08 -3.09 3.23
CA MET A 99 -6.78 -1.82 3.09
C MET A 99 -8.31 -1.96 3.19
N GLU A 100 -8.87 -3.16 3.02
CA GLU A 100 -10.28 -3.44 3.25
C GLU A 100 -10.58 -3.51 4.75
N ASP A 101 -9.76 -4.24 5.51
CA ASP A 101 -9.93 -4.43 6.95
C ASP A 101 -9.59 -3.17 7.79
N VAL A 102 -8.65 -2.35 7.31
CA VAL A 102 -8.28 -1.09 8.00
C VAL A 102 -9.31 0.03 7.77
N LYS A 103 -10.26 -0.13 6.84
CA LYS A 103 -11.24 0.92 6.53
C LYS A 103 -12.41 0.93 7.51
N SER A 104 -12.43 1.92 8.41
CA SER A 104 -13.65 2.30 9.15
C SER A 104 -14.60 3.25 8.39
N PRO A 105 -14.18 4.10 7.42
CA PRO A 105 -15.11 4.82 6.56
C PRO A 105 -15.10 4.32 5.10
N LYS A 106 -16.31 4.13 4.54
CA LYS A 106 -16.60 3.73 3.14
C LYS A 106 -16.05 4.68 2.05
N ASP A 107 -15.32 5.73 2.42
CA ASP A 107 -14.96 6.86 1.55
C ASP A 107 -13.45 7.09 1.40
N ILE A 108 -12.60 6.16 1.87
CA ILE A 108 -11.15 6.27 1.69
C ILE A 108 -10.77 5.97 0.23
N VAL A 109 -10.20 6.97 -0.42
CA VAL A 109 -9.50 6.83 -1.71
C VAL A 109 -8.04 6.50 -1.41
N TRP A 110 -7.52 5.46 -2.05
CA TRP A 110 -6.12 5.09 -1.92
C TRP A 110 -5.53 4.60 -3.25
N LEU A 111 -4.22 4.72 -3.35
CA LEU A 111 -3.39 4.07 -4.35
C LEU A 111 -2.13 3.52 -3.68
N ALA A 112 -1.54 2.51 -4.28
CA ALA A 112 -0.29 1.95 -3.80
C ALA A 112 0.69 1.71 -4.95
N SER A 113 1.97 1.62 -4.59
CA SER A 113 3.05 1.27 -5.51
C SER A 113 4.03 0.28 -4.88
N ILE A 114 4.48 -0.69 -5.68
CA ILE A 114 5.47 -1.70 -5.24
C ILE A 114 6.82 -1.42 -5.91
N LYS A 115 7.85 -1.22 -5.10
CA LYS A 115 9.23 -1.05 -5.53
C LYS A 115 10.10 -2.19 -5.00
N ASN A 116 10.72 -2.91 -5.94
CA ASN A 116 11.67 -3.97 -5.65
C ASN A 116 13.09 -3.39 -5.58
N ASP A 117 13.66 -3.29 -4.37
CA ASP A 117 15.07 -2.99 -4.16
C ASP A 117 15.88 -4.32 -4.11
N TYR A 118 17.19 -4.27 -3.91
CA TYR A 118 18.04 -5.48 -3.91
C TYR A 118 17.61 -6.48 -2.80
N ASN A 119 17.57 -6.03 -1.54
CA ASN A 119 17.24 -6.88 -0.39
C ASN A 119 15.79 -6.78 0.07
N ASN A 120 15.09 -5.69 -0.28
CA ASN A 120 13.79 -5.37 0.28
C ASN A 120 12.76 -5.11 -0.80
N VAL A 121 11.50 -5.29 -0.44
CA VAL A 121 10.34 -4.75 -1.17
C VAL A 121 9.80 -3.57 -0.38
N LYS A 122 9.53 -2.47 -1.07
CA LYS A 122 8.88 -1.30 -0.50
C LYS A 122 7.49 -1.14 -1.11
N ILE A 123 6.48 -1.05 -0.26
CA ILE A 123 5.12 -0.78 -0.69
C ILE A 123 4.75 0.60 -0.14
N HIS A 124 4.54 1.57 -1.02
CA HIS A 124 4.05 2.88 -0.64
C HIS A 124 2.53 2.92 -0.85
N ILE A 125 1.78 3.35 0.15
CA ILE A 125 0.33 3.50 0.10
C ILE A 125 0.01 4.95 0.40
N GLY A 126 -0.66 5.62 -0.53
CA GLY A 126 -1.24 6.93 -0.31
C GLY A 126 -2.72 6.78 -0.04
N SER A 127 -3.25 7.38 1.03
CA SER A 127 -4.68 7.35 1.32
C SER A 127 -5.21 8.71 1.76
N CYS A 128 -6.46 9.00 1.41
CA CYS A 128 -7.15 10.23 1.77
C CYS A 128 -8.66 9.99 1.85
N ASN A 129 -9.38 10.89 2.53
CA ASN A 129 -10.84 10.91 2.52
C ASN A 129 -11.35 12.28 2.03
N PRO A 130 -11.79 12.38 0.77
CA PRO A 130 -12.23 13.65 0.17
C PRO A 130 -13.60 14.13 0.66
N LYS A 131 -14.31 13.34 1.47
CA LYS A 131 -15.62 13.72 2.04
C LYS A 131 -15.51 14.27 3.45
N LEU A 132 -14.42 13.99 4.17
CA LEU A 132 -14.17 14.60 5.48
C LEU A 132 -13.89 16.10 5.33
N LYS A 133 -14.39 16.86 6.30
CA LYS A 133 -14.11 18.29 6.48
C LYS A 133 -13.50 18.47 7.87
N TYR A 134 -12.46 19.30 7.98
CA TYR A 134 -11.80 19.68 9.25
C TYR A 134 -11.37 18.52 10.15
N ARG A 135 -10.15 18.01 9.94
CA ARG A 135 -9.32 17.30 10.93
C ARG A 135 -7.98 16.96 10.27
N LYS A 136 -6.89 17.66 10.61
CA LYS A 136 -5.54 17.16 10.34
C LYS A 136 -5.08 16.42 11.58
N GLN A 137 -5.03 15.11 11.51
CA GLN A 137 -4.41 14.30 12.55
C GLN A 137 -3.63 13.17 11.91
N SER A 138 -2.50 12.82 12.51
CA SER A 138 -1.83 11.56 12.24
C SER A 138 -2.78 10.40 12.52
N LYS A 139 -2.52 9.25 11.88
CA LYS A 139 -3.20 8.02 12.28
C LYS A 139 -2.89 7.74 13.75
N PRO A 140 -3.88 7.38 14.57
CA PRO A 140 -3.64 6.88 15.91
C PRO A 140 -2.62 5.71 15.90
N PRO A 141 -1.72 5.62 16.88
CA PRO A 141 -0.73 4.54 16.94
C PRO A 141 -1.35 3.13 16.92
N GLU A 142 -2.54 2.96 17.49
CA GLU A 142 -3.33 1.73 17.45
C GLU A 142 -3.76 1.35 16.04
N ASP A 143 -4.18 2.31 15.21
CA ASP A 143 -4.53 2.07 13.80
C ASP A 143 -3.30 1.65 13.00
N ILE A 144 -2.14 2.25 13.28
CA ILE A 144 -0.87 1.88 12.64
C ILE A 144 -0.47 0.46 13.03
N ARG A 145 -0.54 0.11 14.32
CA ARG A 145 -0.24 -1.25 14.80
C ARG A 145 -1.21 -2.28 14.22
N TYR A 146 -2.50 -1.95 14.14
CA TYR A 146 -3.52 -2.82 13.55
C TYR A 146 -3.27 -3.05 12.06
N MET A 147 -2.95 -1.99 11.31
CA MET A 147 -2.59 -2.10 9.90
C MET A 147 -1.34 -2.97 9.69
N GLU A 148 -0.32 -2.82 10.54
CA GLU A 148 0.86 -3.67 10.50
C GLU A 148 0.53 -5.13 10.81
N SER A 149 -0.27 -5.41 11.84
CA SER A 149 -0.63 -6.77 12.23
C SER A 149 -1.43 -7.51 11.16
N ILE A 150 -2.44 -6.84 10.58
CA ILE A 150 -3.28 -7.44 9.53
C ILE A 150 -2.46 -7.69 8.25
N PHE A 151 -1.58 -6.76 7.88
CA PHE A 151 -0.70 -6.95 6.73
C PHE A 151 0.22 -8.16 6.91
N VAL A 152 0.80 -8.32 8.10
CA VAL A 152 1.62 -9.49 8.45
C VAL A 152 0.77 -10.76 8.36
N GLN A 153 -0.40 -10.78 8.98
CA GLN A 153 -1.32 -11.93 8.95
C GLN A 153 -1.60 -12.39 7.51
N TYR A 154 -1.96 -11.47 6.60
CA TYR A 154 -2.23 -11.83 5.21
C TYR A 154 -1.01 -12.36 4.44
N ILE A 155 0.21 -11.91 4.76
CA ILE A 155 1.41 -12.53 4.22
C ILE A 155 1.51 -13.99 4.70
N GLU A 156 1.31 -14.22 5.99
CA GLU A 156 1.47 -15.56 6.56
C GLU A 156 0.41 -16.54 6.06
N GLU A 157 -0.82 -16.07 5.90
CA GLU A 157 -1.94 -16.86 5.37
C GLU A 157 -1.85 -17.11 3.87
N SER A 158 -1.14 -16.26 3.11
CA SER A 158 -1.00 -16.42 1.66
C SER A 158 -0.37 -17.76 1.27
N ASN A 159 0.37 -18.42 2.15
CA ASN A 159 0.96 -19.73 1.84
C ASN A 159 -0.04 -20.89 1.99
N ASN A 160 -1.13 -20.72 2.76
CA ASN A 160 -2.07 -21.78 3.11
C ASN A 160 -3.06 -22.15 1.97
N GLU A 161 -3.10 -21.39 0.88
CA GLU A 161 -3.93 -21.71 -0.29
C GLU A 161 -3.28 -22.74 -1.23
N ILE A 162 -1.96 -22.94 -1.14
CA ILE A 162 -1.25 -23.92 -1.97
C ILE A 162 -1.50 -25.36 -1.46
N ASP A 163 -1.69 -25.53 -0.16
CA ASP A 163 -1.97 -26.85 0.45
C ASP A 163 -3.42 -27.34 0.21
N LYS A 164 -4.34 -26.46 -0.17
CA LYS A 164 -5.75 -26.83 -0.43
C LYS A 164 -6.04 -27.36 -1.82
N ILE A 165 -5.11 -27.22 -2.77
CA ILE A 165 -5.28 -27.66 -4.16
C ILE A 165 -4.61 -29.04 -4.40
N SER A 166 -3.93 -29.59 -3.38
CA SER A 166 -3.18 -30.86 -3.47
C SER A 166 -3.86 -32.06 -2.78
N ILE A 167 -5.19 -32.08 -2.70
CA ILE A 167 -5.98 -33.25 -2.22
C ILE A 167 -6.99 -33.66 -3.28
#